data_AF-A0AA45WQK8-F1
#
_entry.id   AF-A0AA45WQK8-F1
#
_cell.length_a   1.000
_cell.length_b   1.000
_cell.length_c   1.000
_cell.angle_alpha   90.00
_cell.angle_beta   90.00
_cell.angle_gamma   90.00
#
_symmetry.space_group_name_H-M   'P 1'
#
loop_
_entity.id
_entity.type
_entity.pdbx_description
1 polymer ?
#
loop_
_entity_poly.entity_id
_entity_poly.type
_entity_poly.pdbx_seq_one_letter_code
_entity_poly.pdbx_strand_id
1 'polypeptide(L)'
;MHVLGATGSGKTVFLSYLDAQAIYNDYSLIKLDMKFDEQNFKLCYGLAYHWNKPFYFLNLASHTGSNAGLSSFGTHSYNPLETGDELSITAKIMQATKSSDAVSYYEEVKETSVKAFVSAFLSTGKKWTFRDWYATLIDYEIMLDLINQTKNEMAKSYLYNLYDRLNDDKKRMQAEKDISGLRNFVAKMSDYDFLNSYVSDINLEKLIFANAVVYIVLPKLLFGEVAKSLGKMIASDLQYITGYLATRMQKTKIILSIDEFENFVFEGIQDLFNKGRSAGIRVIASHQSLSDIAHEEKETMKRIIQANTRIKVFLSQADTESAEWFSSLVGKREVKASINL
;
A
#
# COMPACT_ATOMS: atom_id res chain seq x y z
N MET A 1 9.36 -15.02 -1.28
CA MET A 1 10.21 -15.33 -2.45
C MET A 1 10.70 -14.01 -3.00
N HIS A 2 11.96 -13.93 -3.36
CA HIS A 2 12.53 -12.77 -4.04
C HIS A 2 12.96 -13.17 -5.44
N VAL A 3 12.53 -12.41 -6.44
CA VAL A 3 12.84 -12.61 -7.85
C VAL A 3 13.67 -11.41 -8.33
N LEU A 4 14.87 -11.65 -8.85
CA LEU A 4 15.74 -10.61 -9.39
C LEU A 4 16.01 -10.90 -10.87
N GLY A 5 16.02 -9.88 -11.72
CA GLY A 5 16.23 -10.06 -13.16
C GLY A 5 16.19 -8.75 -13.92
N ALA A 6 17.04 -8.54 -14.91
CA ALA A 6 17.00 -7.33 -15.73
C ALA A 6 15.68 -7.20 -16.52
N THR A 7 15.43 -6.03 -17.12
CA THR A 7 14.33 -5.88 -18.10
C THR A 7 14.45 -6.93 -19.21
N GLY A 8 13.33 -7.54 -19.61
CA GLY A 8 13.31 -8.58 -20.64
C GLY A 8 13.77 -9.98 -20.19
N SER A 9 14.24 -10.15 -18.94
CA SER A 9 14.71 -11.45 -18.43
C SER A 9 13.61 -12.50 -18.18
N GLY A 10 12.33 -12.15 -18.36
CA GLY A 10 11.19 -13.03 -18.13
C GLY A 10 10.55 -12.96 -16.74
N LYS A 11 10.91 -11.96 -15.89
CA LYS A 11 10.33 -11.77 -14.54
C LYS A 11 8.81 -11.79 -14.52
N THR A 12 8.19 -10.96 -15.36
CA THR A 12 6.73 -10.80 -15.37
C THR A 12 6.05 -12.10 -15.79
N VAL A 13 6.55 -12.78 -16.82
CA VAL A 13 6.06 -14.11 -17.23
C VAL A 13 6.19 -15.14 -16.09
N PHE A 14 7.34 -15.17 -15.41
CA PHE A 14 7.56 -16.04 -14.26
C PHE A 14 6.57 -15.76 -13.13
N LEU A 15 6.34 -14.48 -12.81
CA LEU A 15 5.33 -14.08 -11.83
C LEU A 15 3.92 -14.48 -12.27
N SER A 16 3.54 -14.29 -13.53
CA SER A 16 2.23 -14.68 -14.05
C SER A 16 1.95 -16.17 -13.86
N TYR A 17 2.96 -17.03 -14.01
CA TYR A 17 2.81 -18.46 -13.73
C TYR A 17 2.64 -18.76 -12.23
N LEU A 18 3.34 -18.03 -11.36
CA LEU A 18 3.15 -18.17 -9.91
C LEU A 18 1.77 -17.66 -9.47
N ASP A 19 1.33 -16.55 -10.03
CA ASP A 19 0.00 -15.96 -9.83
C ASP A 19 -1.08 -16.97 -10.27
N ALA A 20 -0.93 -17.58 -11.46
CA ALA A 20 -1.81 -18.64 -11.94
C ALA A 20 -1.83 -19.87 -11.03
N GLN A 21 -0.66 -20.33 -10.56
CA GLN A 21 -0.56 -21.45 -9.62
C GLN A 21 -1.22 -21.12 -8.27
N ALA A 22 -1.11 -19.89 -7.78
CA ALA A 22 -1.77 -19.46 -6.56
C ALA A 22 -3.30 -19.57 -6.70
N ILE A 23 -3.83 -19.06 -7.81
CA ILE A 23 -5.26 -19.14 -8.12
C ILE A 23 -5.70 -20.61 -8.24
N TYR A 24 -4.93 -21.45 -8.93
CA TYR A 24 -5.24 -22.87 -9.09
C TYR A 24 -5.24 -23.65 -7.76
N ASN A 25 -4.33 -23.33 -6.83
CA ASN A 25 -4.17 -24.06 -5.56
C ASN A 25 -4.98 -23.47 -4.39
N ASP A 26 -6.08 -22.77 -4.66
CA ASP A 26 -6.95 -22.21 -3.61
C ASP A 26 -6.27 -21.23 -2.64
N TYR A 27 -5.34 -20.42 -3.17
CA TYR A 27 -4.86 -19.23 -2.48
C TYR A 27 -5.69 -18.01 -2.87
N SER A 28 -5.84 -17.09 -1.92
CA SER A 28 -6.18 -15.69 -2.21
C SER A 28 -4.95 -15.04 -2.83
N LEU A 29 -5.14 -14.31 -3.94
CA LEU A 29 -4.06 -13.59 -4.61
C LEU A 29 -4.30 -12.10 -4.44
N ILE A 30 -3.31 -11.39 -3.89
CA ILE A 30 -3.23 -9.93 -3.94
C ILE A 30 -2.06 -9.60 -4.86
N LYS A 31 -2.37 -9.09 -6.05
CA LYS A 31 -1.38 -8.69 -7.05
C LYS A 31 -1.21 -7.18 -7.02
N LEU A 32 0.01 -6.73 -6.78
CA LEU A 32 0.43 -5.35 -6.89
C LEU A 32 1.27 -5.22 -8.17
N ASP A 33 0.75 -4.45 -9.13
CA ASP A 33 1.35 -4.25 -10.44
C ASP A 33 1.59 -2.75 -10.67
N MET A 34 2.87 -2.35 -10.74
CA MET A 34 3.26 -0.94 -10.84
C MET A 34 3.31 -0.42 -12.28
N LYS A 35 3.06 -1.28 -13.27
CA LYS A 35 3.15 -0.93 -14.70
C LYS A 35 1.90 -1.29 -15.51
N PHE A 36 1.11 -2.24 -15.02
CA PHE A 36 0.06 -2.96 -15.71
C PHE A 36 0.56 -3.90 -16.81
N ASP A 37 0.55 -5.20 -16.51
CA ASP A 37 0.66 -6.26 -17.50
C ASP A 37 -0.74 -6.78 -17.87
N GLU A 38 -1.23 -6.40 -19.04
CA GLU A 38 -2.55 -6.78 -19.53
C GLU A 38 -2.70 -8.31 -19.71
N GLN A 39 -1.62 -9.01 -20.07
CA GLN A 39 -1.66 -10.46 -20.26
C GLN A 39 -1.83 -11.18 -18.92
N ASN A 40 -1.09 -10.76 -17.90
CA ASN A 40 -1.22 -11.29 -16.55
C ASN A 40 -2.58 -10.95 -15.94
N PHE A 41 -3.07 -9.72 -16.16
CA PHE A 41 -4.42 -9.33 -15.77
C PHE A 41 -5.48 -10.25 -16.37
N LYS A 42 -5.46 -10.45 -17.70
CA LYS A 42 -6.39 -11.34 -18.41
C LYS A 42 -6.27 -12.79 -17.95
N LEU A 43 -5.05 -13.27 -17.69
CA LEU A 43 -4.80 -14.61 -17.16
C LEU A 43 -5.43 -14.77 -15.76
N CYS A 44 -5.14 -13.85 -14.84
CA CYS A 44 -5.69 -13.87 -13.49
C CYS A 44 -7.22 -13.78 -13.50
N TYR A 45 -7.79 -12.89 -14.31
CA TYR A 45 -9.24 -12.75 -14.47
C TYR A 45 -9.87 -14.02 -15.04
N GLY A 46 -9.33 -14.56 -16.13
CA GLY A 46 -9.84 -15.78 -16.76
C GLY A 46 -9.78 -17.00 -15.84
N LEU A 47 -8.70 -17.15 -15.08
CA LEU A 47 -8.57 -18.21 -14.08
C LEU A 47 -9.54 -18.01 -12.92
N ALA A 48 -9.67 -16.79 -12.39
CA ALA A 48 -10.64 -16.51 -11.34
C ALA A 48 -12.06 -16.84 -11.79
N TYR A 49 -12.44 -16.44 -13.02
CA TYR A 49 -13.73 -16.76 -13.62
C TYR A 49 -13.92 -18.28 -13.78
N HIS A 50 -12.93 -18.98 -14.35
CA HIS A 50 -13.01 -20.43 -14.56
C HIS A 50 -13.19 -21.22 -13.26
N TRP A 51 -12.51 -20.80 -12.19
CA TRP A 51 -12.58 -21.44 -10.87
C TRP A 51 -13.64 -20.82 -9.94
N ASN A 52 -14.53 -19.98 -10.46
CA ASN A 52 -15.59 -19.29 -9.71
C ASN A 52 -15.10 -18.57 -8.45
N LYS A 53 -13.95 -17.89 -8.56
CA LYS A 53 -13.36 -17.06 -7.51
C LYS A 53 -13.77 -15.60 -7.68
N PRO A 54 -14.10 -14.89 -6.58
CA PRO A 54 -14.32 -13.45 -6.63
C PRO A 54 -13.07 -12.73 -7.18
N PHE A 55 -13.25 -11.87 -8.17
CA PHE A 55 -12.19 -11.07 -8.76
C PHE A 55 -12.49 -9.58 -8.56
N TYR A 56 -11.54 -8.87 -7.95
CA TYR A 56 -11.61 -7.43 -7.72
C TYR A 56 -10.43 -6.77 -8.40
N PHE A 57 -10.69 -5.60 -8.97
CA PHE A 57 -9.69 -4.83 -9.70
C PHE A 57 -9.67 -3.38 -9.21
N LEU A 58 -8.52 -2.93 -8.72
CA LEU A 58 -8.28 -1.55 -8.36
C LEU A 58 -7.37 -0.93 -9.42
N ASN A 59 -7.92 0.02 -10.17
CA ASN A 59 -7.23 0.68 -11.27
C ASN A 59 -7.10 2.17 -10.99
N LEU A 60 -5.91 2.61 -10.57
CA LEU A 60 -5.66 4.03 -10.34
C LEU A 60 -5.83 4.88 -11.61
N ALA A 61 -5.57 4.30 -12.78
CA ALA A 61 -5.71 4.99 -14.06
C ALA A 61 -7.14 5.09 -14.59
N SER A 62 -8.12 4.49 -13.89
CA SER A 62 -9.54 4.63 -14.24
C SER A 62 -10.02 6.09 -14.24
N HIS A 63 -9.37 6.96 -13.46
CA HIS A 63 -9.76 8.37 -13.32
C HIS A 63 -9.34 9.26 -14.51
N THR A 64 -8.32 8.88 -15.31
CA THR A 64 -7.70 9.79 -16.29
C THR A 64 -8.43 9.93 -17.63
N GLY A 65 -9.61 9.34 -17.79
CA GLY A 65 -10.28 9.25 -19.09
C GLY A 65 -9.44 8.49 -20.14
N SER A 66 -9.92 8.47 -21.39
CA SER A 66 -9.47 7.62 -22.52
C SER A 66 -7.98 7.70 -22.93
N ASN A 67 -7.15 8.51 -22.26
CA ASN A 67 -5.76 8.77 -22.65
C ASN A 67 -4.74 7.78 -22.05
N ALA A 68 -5.11 7.01 -21.02
CA ALA A 68 -4.34 5.86 -20.57
C ALA A 68 -5.05 4.59 -21.08
N GLY A 69 -4.36 3.67 -21.76
CA GLY A 69 -4.97 2.42 -22.26
C GLY A 69 -5.72 1.61 -21.20
N LEU A 70 -5.35 1.82 -19.94
CA LEU A 70 -5.99 1.32 -18.72
C LEU A 70 -7.42 1.82 -18.47
N SER A 71 -7.82 2.98 -19.00
CA SER A 71 -9.13 3.59 -18.77
C SER A 71 -10.30 2.80 -19.38
N SER A 72 -10.00 1.92 -20.34
CA SER A 72 -10.96 0.98 -20.91
C SER A 72 -11.35 -0.13 -19.94
N PHE A 73 -10.56 -0.36 -18.89
CA PHE A 73 -10.87 -1.28 -17.82
C PHE A 73 -11.51 -0.51 -16.66
N GLY A 74 -12.64 -1.02 -16.15
CA GLY A 74 -13.30 -0.45 -14.97
C GLY A 74 -12.43 -0.53 -13.72
N THR A 75 -12.94 0.00 -12.61
CA THR A 75 -12.35 -0.18 -11.28
C THR A 75 -13.44 -0.51 -10.28
N HIS A 76 -13.11 -1.33 -9.30
CA HIS A 76 -13.88 -1.49 -8.10
C HIS A 76 -13.52 -0.38 -7.11
N SER A 77 -14.46 -0.06 -6.23
CA SER A 77 -14.23 0.93 -5.17
C SER A 77 -13.36 0.35 -4.05
N TYR A 78 -12.52 1.19 -3.46
CA TYR A 78 -11.65 0.87 -2.34
C TYR A 78 -11.52 2.12 -1.46
N ASN A 79 -12.10 2.10 -0.26
CA ASN A 79 -11.98 3.20 0.68
C ASN A 79 -11.01 2.80 1.82
N PRO A 80 -9.77 3.32 1.83
CA PRO A 80 -8.78 3.01 2.87
C PRO A 80 -9.23 3.43 4.29
N LEU A 81 -10.21 4.32 4.41
CA LEU A 81 -10.74 4.80 5.69
C LEU A 81 -11.90 3.93 6.23
N GLU A 82 -12.42 2.99 5.43
CA GLU A 82 -13.56 2.14 5.83
C GLU A 82 -13.16 1.07 6.86
N THR A 83 -11.91 0.59 6.83
CA THR A 83 -11.43 -0.55 7.63
C THR A 83 -10.38 -0.15 8.67
N GLY A 84 -10.33 -0.91 9.76
CA GLY A 84 -9.38 -0.70 10.84
C GLY A 84 -9.91 0.16 11.99
N ASP A 85 -9.15 0.14 13.09
CA ASP A 85 -9.38 0.99 14.25
C ASP A 85 -8.73 2.38 14.09
N GLU A 86 -8.90 3.23 15.10
CA GLU A 86 -8.33 4.58 15.14
C GLU A 86 -6.83 4.57 14.85
N LEU A 87 -6.07 3.66 15.50
CA LEU A 87 -4.63 3.57 15.32
C LEU A 87 -4.25 3.19 13.89
N SER A 88 -4.94 2.22 13.31
CA SER A 88 -4.74 1.79 11.93
C SER A 88 -5.03 2.89 10.91
N ILE A 89 -6.14 3.60 11.07
CA ILE A 89 -6.54 4.69 10.15
C ILE A 89 -5.60 5.89 10.30
N THR A 90 -5.23 6.27 11.52
CA THR A 90 -4.22 7.32 11.76
C THR A 90 -2.88 6.94 11.14
N ALA A 91 -2.39 5.71 11.35
CA ALA A 91 -1.14 5.24 10.76
C ALA A 91 -1.17 5.28 9.23
N LYS A 92 -2.29 4.88 8.60
CA LYS A 92 -2.51 4.95 7.15
C LYS A 92 -2.32 6.38 6.62
N ILE A 93 -3.02 7.35 7.21
CA ILE A 93 -2.95 8.76 6.78
C ILE A 93 -1.55 9.32 7.03
N MET A 94 -0.97 9.05 8.20
CA MET A 94 0.38 9.54 8.54
C MET A 94 1.44 8.98 7.60
N GLN A 95 1.41 7.69 7.32
CA GLN A 95 2.35 7.06 6.41
C GLN A 95 2.21 7.62 4.99
N ALA A 96 0.96 7.77 4.51
CA ALA A 96 0.64 8.29 3.20
C ALA A 96 1.05 9.76 3.00
N THR A 97 1.07 10.56 4.07
CA THR A 97 1.44 11.98 4.06
C THR A 97 2.91 12.26 4.39
N LYS A 98 3.65 11.26 4.92
CA LYS A 98 5.07 11.40 5.28
C LYS A 98 5.94 11.74 4.05
N SER A 99 6.55 12.91 4.09
CA SER A 99 7.57 13.41 3.16
C SER A 99 8.97 13.22 3.75
N SER A 100 9.97 12.94 2.91
CA SER A 100 11.35 12.65 3.35
C SER A 100 12.03 13.79 4.13
N ASP A 101 11.56 15.03 4.01
CA ASP A 101 12.24 16.24 4.49
C ASP A 101 11.55 16.96 5.68
N ALA A 102 10.61 16.32 6.39
CA ALA A 102 9.83 16.99 7.44
C ALA A 102 10.57 17.04 8.80
N VAL A 103 10.58 18.23 9.43
CA VAL A 103 11.12 18.47 10.78
C VAL A 103 10.17 17.90 11.86
N SER A 104 10.72 17.17 12.83
CA SER A 104 9.99 16.35 13.83
C SER A 104 8.84 17.05 14.58
N TYR A 105 8.99 18.32 14.99
CA TYR A 105 7.92 19.04 15.71
C TYR A 105 6.65 19.26 14.86
N TYR A 106 6.82 19.50 13.55
CA TYR A 106 5.67 19.61 12.64
C TYR A 106 4.99 18.26 12.42
N GLU A 107 5.68 17.14 12.62
CA GLU A 107 5.09 15.80 12.52
C GLU A 107 4.20 15.48 13.73
N GLU A 108 4.61 15.85 14.95
CA GLU A 108 3.80 15.61 16.17
C GLU A 108 2.47 16.37 16.16
N VAL A 109 2.49 17.65 15.74
CA VAL A 109 1.26 18.46 15.61
C VAL A 109 0.33 17.89 14.54
N LYS A 110 0.90 17.42 13.43
CA LYS A 110 0.13 16.76 12.36
C LYS A 110 -0.48 15.45 12.84
N GLU A 111 0.27 14.62 13.56
CA GLU A 111 -0.23 13.35 14.10
C GLU A 111 -1.39 13.57 15.05
N THR A 112 -1.24 14.54 15.98
CA THR A 112 -2.31 14.88 16.94
C THR A 112 -3.57 15.35 16.22
N SER A 113 -3.42 16.19 15.19
CA SER A 113 -4.55 16.68 14.38
C SER A 113 -5.24 15.54 13.64
N VAL A 114 -4.48 14.70 12.94
CA VAL A 114 -5.01 13.53 12.21
C VAL A 114 -5.76 12.61 13.16
N LYS A 115 -5.15 12.28 14.31
CA LYS A 115 -5.78 11.43 15.32
C LYS A 115 -7.08 12.03 15.85
N ALA A 116 -7.11 13.32 16.15
CA ALA A 116 -8.33 14.00 16.61
C ALA A 116 -9.46 13.90 15.57
N PHE A 117 -9.18 14.14 14.28
CA PHE A 117 -10.17 13.95 13.22
C PHE A 117 -10.61 12.49 13.10
N VAL A 118 -9.70 11.51 13.07
CA VAL A 118 -10.05 10.08 13.00
C VAL A 118 -10.95 9.69 14.17
N SER A 119 -10.56 10.04 15.40
CA SER A 119 -11.35 9.81 16.61
C SER A 119 -12.74 10.42 16.51
N ALA A 120 -12.83 11.68 16.04
CA ALA A 120 -14.10 12.37 15.90
C ALA A 120 -15.01 11.65 14.91
N PHE A 121 -14.53 11.39 13.69
CA PHE A 121 -15.25 10.67 12.65
C PHE A 121 -15.74 9.30 13.15
N LEU A 122 -14.85 8.46 13.67
CA LEU A 122 -15.20 7.13 14.18
C LEU A 122 -16.29 7.18 15.27
N SER A 123 -16.20 8.14 16.20
CA SER A 123 -17.10 8.19 17.36
C SER A 123 -18.55 8.55 17.03
N THR A 124 -18.80 9.19 15.89
CA THR A 124 -20.18 9.49 15.45
C THR A 124 -20.90 8.23 14.95
N GLY A 125 -20.16 7.16 14.61
CA GLY A 125 -20.70 5.86 14.16
C GLY A 125 -21.20 5.80 12.71
N LYS A 126 -21.00 6.86 11.91
CA LYS A 126 -21.28 6.82 10.46
C LYS A 126 -20.04 6.38 9.67
N LYS A 127 -20.19 6.27 8.36
CA LYS A 127 -19.10 5.99 7.42
C LYS A 127 -18.63 7.29 6.75
N TRP A 128 -17.38 7.33 6.30
CA TRP A 128 -16.71 8.52 5.77
C TRP A 128 -15.84 8.18 4.58
N THR A 129 -15.53 9.20 3.80
CA THR A 129 -14.69 9.18 2.62
C THR A 129 -13.69 10.34 2.69
N PHE A 130 -12.72 10.38 1.77
CA PHE A 130 -11.84 11.54 1.66
C PHE A 130 -12.60 12.82 1.28
N ARG A 131 -13.74 12.73 0.61
CA ARG A 131 -14.62 13.87 0.33
C ARG A 131 -15.21 14.47 1.60
N ASP A 132 -15.66 13.64 2.54
CA ASP A 132 -16.19 14.14 3.82
C ASP A 132 -15.08 14.83 4.63
N TRP A 133 -13.88 14.25 4.65
CA TRP A 133 -12.70 14.85 5.26
C TRP A 133 -12.33 16.18 4.60
N TYR A 134 -12.32 16.23 3.27
CA TYR A 134 -11.99 17.44 2.53
C TYR A 134 -13.02 18.55 2.81
N ALA A 135 -14.32 18.24 2.76
CA ALA A 135 -15.40 19.16 3.11
C ALA A 135 -15.23 19.73 4.53
N THR A 136 -14.92 18.86 5.49
CA THR A 136 -14.68 19.22 6.90
C THR A 136 -13.48 20.17 7.07
N LEU A 137 -12.46 20.06 6.21
CA LEU A 137 -11.22 20.86 6.29
C LEU A 137 -11.27 22.18 5.51
N ILE A 138 -12.32 22.40 4.70
CA ILE A 138 -12.52 23.64 3.94
C ILE A 138 -13.71 24.46 4.43
N ASP A 139 -14.72 23.80 5.02
CA ASP A 139 -15.94 24.43 5.51
C ASP A 139 -16.03 24.27 7.04
N TYR A 140 -15.94 25.40 7.75
CA TYR A 140 -15.90 25.41 9.20
C TYR A 140 -17.27 25.15 9.83
N GLU A 141 -18.37 25.34 9.10
CA GLU A 141 -19.69 24.93 9.57
C GLU A 141 -19.79 23.40 9.59
N ILE A 142 -19.30 22.73 8.53
CA ILE A 142 -19.20 21.26 8.48
C ILE A 142 -18.26 20.73 9.58
N MET A 143 -17.14 21.43 9.83
CA MET A 143 -16.26 21.09 10.96
C MET A 143 -16.98 21.19 12.30
N LEU A 144 -17.72 22.26 12.53
CA LEU A 144 -18.49 22.45 13.76
C LEU A 144 -19.56 21.36 13.92
N ASP A 145 -20.21 20.94 12.84
CA ASP A 145 -21.16 19.84 12.85
C ASP A 145 -20.51 18.50 13.25
N LEU A 146 -19.30 18.20 12.76
CA LEU A 146 -18.52 17.05 13.21
C LEU A 146 -18.19 17.15 14.70
N ILE A 147 -17.77 18.32 15.17
CA ILE A 147 -17.45 18.59 16.59
C ILE A 147 -18.69 18.45 17.47
N ASN A 148 -19.89 18.77 16.97
CA ASN A 148 -21.12 18.61 17.73
C ASN A 148 -21.59 17.15 17.79
N GLN A 149 -21.33 16.38 16.72
CA GLN A 149 -21.74 14.98 16.61
C GLN A 149 -20.77 13.99 17.27
N THR A 150 -19.49 14.36 17.42
CA THR A 150 -18.48 13.49 18.04
C THR A 150 -18.86 13.13 19.48
N LYS A 151 -18.72 11.86 19.82
CA LYS A 151 -18.89 11.34 21.18
C LYS A 151 -17.57 11.24 21.93
N ASN A 152 -16.45 11.50 21.26
CA ASN A 152 -15.12 11.48 21.86
C ASN A 152 -14.77 12.88 22.40
N GLU A 153 -14.82 13.04 23.72
CA GLU A 153 -14.59 14.33 24.40
C GLU A 153 -13.19 14.91 24.17
N MET A 154 -12.15 14.06 24.07
CA MET A 154 -10.79 14.53 23.81
C MET A 154 -10.66 15.10 22.40
N ALA A 155 -11.19 14.38 21.40
CA ALA A 155 -11.24 14.86 20.03
C ALA A 155 -12.11 16.11 19.91
N LYS A 156 -13.25 16.15 20.60
CA LYS A 156 -14.13 17.33 20.66
C LYS A 156 -13.40 18.57 21.13
N SER A 157 -12.73 18.47 22.29
CA SER A 157 -11.98 19.57 22.88
C SER A 157 -10.86 20.08 21.96
N TYR A 158 -10.08 19.15 21.38
CA TYR A 158 -9.01 19.51 20.45
C TYR A 158 -9.53 20.20 19.19
N LEU A 159 -10.55 19.62 18.55
CA LEU A 159 -11.12 20.15 17.31
C LEU A 159 -11.87 21.46 17.54
N TYR A 160 -12.53 21.65 18.68
CA TYR A 160 -13.13 22.94 19.05
C TYR A 160 -12.06 24.02 19.21
N ASN A 161 -10.93 23.72 19.86
CA ASN A 161 -9.81 24.66 19.92
C ASN A 161 -9.23 24.99 18.54
N LEU A 162 -9.10 23.99 17.66
CA LEU A 162 -8.68 24.22 16.27
C LEU A 162 -9.69 25.11 15.53
N TYR A 163 -10.99 24.82 15.65
CA TYR A 163 -12.07 25.64 15.08
C TYR A 163 -12.02 27.09 15.57
N ASP A 164 -11.86 27.31 16.88
CA ASP A 164 -11.71 28.66 17.44
C ASP A 164 -10.48 29.38 16.86
N ARG A 165 -9.34 28.68 16.74
CA ARG A 165 -8.12 29.25 16.14
C ARG A 165 -8.28 29.57 14.65
N LEU A 166 -9.07 28.79 13.90
CA LEU A 166 -9.36 29.02 12.49
C LEU A 166 -10.29 30.23 12.27
N ASN A 167 -11.16 30.53 13.24
CA ASN A 167 -12.07 31.69 13.22
C ASN A 167 -11.48 32.96 13.88
N ASP A 168 -10.31 32.86 14.52
CA ASP A 168 -9.58 34.01 15.09
C ASP A 168 -8.59 34.58 14.06
N ASP A 169 -8.82 35.81 13.59
CA ASP A 169 -7.99 36.49 12.58
C ASP A 169 -6.48 36.47 12.89
N LYS A 170 -6.09 36.54 14.16
CA LYS A 170 -4.67 36.57 14.57
C LYS A 170 -4.02 35.19 14.56
N LYS A 171 -4.81 34.13 14.78
CA LYS A 171 -4.32 32.74 14.90
C LYS A 171 -4.57 31.91 13.65
N ARG A 172 -5.50 32.34 12.78
CA ARG A 172 -5.97 31.62 11.60
C ARG A 172 -4.82 31.16 10.71
N MET A 173 -3.86 32.05 10.41
CA MET A 173 -2.73 31.70 9.54
C MET A 173 -1.92 30.52 10.09
N GLN A 174 -1.70 30.44 11.40
CA GLN A 174 -0.97 29.32 12.00
C GLN A 174 -1.83 28.06 12.00
N ALA A 175 -3.10 28.14 12.37
CA ALA A 175 -4.01 26.99 12.36
C ALA A 175 -4.19 26.39 10.95
N GLU A 176 -4.29 27.23 9.93
CA GLU A 176 -4.30 26.82 8.51
C GLU A 176 -3.03 26.06 8.12
N LYS A 177 -1.86 26.51 8.60
CA LYS A 177 -0.60 25.80 8.38
C LYS A 177 -0.59 24.43 9.05
N ASP A 178 -1.10 24.34 10.28
CA ASP A 178 -1.16 23.09 11.06
C ASP A 178 -1.94 21.98 10.31
N ILE A 179 -3.02 22.34 9.59
CA ILE A 179 -3.86 21.37 8.83
C ILE A 179 -3.58 21.32 7.33
N SER A 180 -2.78 22.23 6.79
CA SER A 180 -2.56 22.37 5.34
C SER A 180 -2.12 21.09 4.64
N GLY A 181 -1.20 20.33 5.25
CA GLY A 181 -0.70 19.07 4.70
C GLY A 181 -1.79 18.00 4.61
N LEU A 182 -2.59 17.86 5.67
CA LEU A 182 -3.73 16.94 5.69
C LEU A 182 -4.78 17.35 4.65
N ARG A 183 -5.14 18.65 4.61
CA ARG A 183 -6.10 19.18 3.63
C ARG A 183 -5.67 18.90 2.19
N ASN A 184 -4.42 19.18 1.85
CA ASN A 184 -3.89 18.94 0.51
C ASN A 184 -3.90 17.44 0.15
N PHE A 185 -3.60 16.57 1.11
CA PHE A 185 -3.67 15.13 0.91
C PHE A 185 -5.09 14.64 0.66
N VAL A 186 -6.05 15.00 1.52
CA VAL A 186 -7.43 14.55 1.34
C VAL A 186 -8.08 15.16 0.10
N ALA A 187 -7.71 16.39 -0.28
CA ALA A 187 -8.13 17.00 -1.54
C ALA A 187 -7.74 16.11 -2.75
N LYS A 188 -6.45 15.76 -2.85
CA LYS A 188 -5.95 14.87 -3.92
C LYS A 188 -6.68 13.52 -3.94
N MET A 189 -6.98 12.94 -2.78
CA MET A 189 -7.69 11.65 -2.71
C MET A 189 -9.19 11.78 -3.01
N SER A 190 -9.79 12.95 -2.76
CA SER A 190 -11.22 13.22 -2.97
C SER A 190 -11.62 13.28 -4.45
N ASP A 191 -10.65 13.53 -5.33
CA ASP A 191 -10.84 13.57 -6.79
C ASP A 191 -11.20 12.19 -7.37
N TYR A 192 -10.72 11.11 -6.74
CA TYR A 192 -10.88 9.74 -7.25
C TYR A 192 -12.18 9.11 -6.73
N ASP A 193 -13.21 8.98 -7.57
CA ASP A 193 -14.52 8.40 -7.20
C ASP A 193 -14.39 7.02 -6.51
N PHE A 194 -13.51 6.16 -7.02
CA PHE A 194 -13.32 4.81 -6.49
C PHE A 194 -12.75 4.80 -5.06
N LEU A 195 -12.09 5.88 -4.61
CA LEU A 195 -11.62 6.03 -3.24
C LEU A 195 -12.70 6.54 -2.27
N ASN A 196 -13.83 7.03 -2.81
CA ASN A 196 -14.84 7.77 -2.06
C ASN A 196 -16.19 7.06 -2.03
N SER A 197 -16.17 5.72 -1.92
CA SER A 197 -17.36 4.95 -1.57
C SER A 197 -17.49 4.79 -0.06
N TYR A 198 -18.67 5.03 0.49
CA TYR A 198 -18.98 4.73 1.89
C TYR A 198 -18.96 3.21 2.16
N VAL A 199 -19.28 2.39 1.16
CA VAL A 199 -19.19 0.93 1.25
C VAL A 199 -18.40 0.45 0.04
N SER A 200 -17.14 0.12 0.26
CA SER A 200 -16.26 -0.25 -0.84
C SER A 200 -16.38 -1.73 -1.21
N ASP A 201 -16.22 -2.01 -2.50
CA ASP A 201 -16.18 -3.38 -3.05
C ASP A 201 -14.95 -4.11 -2.51
N ILE A 202 -13.81 -3.41 -2.47
CA ILE A 202 -12.55 -3.93 -1.96
C ILE A 202 -12.44 -3.61 -0.47
N ASN A 203 -12.67 -4.62 0.35
CA ASN A 203 -12.38 -4.59 1.77
C ASN A 203 -11.35 -5.68 2.08
N LEU A 204 -10.06 -5.32 2.17
CA LEU A 204 -8.98 -6.31 2.29
C LEU A 204 -9.15 -7.21 3.52
N GLU A 205 -9.61 -6.68 4.65
CA GLU A 205 -9.86 -7.46 5.88
C GLU A 205 -10.88 -8.59 5.68
N LYS A 206 -11.89 -8.36 4.83
CA LYS A 206 -12.89 -9.38 4.47
C LYS A 206 -12.38 -10.29 3.34
N LEU A 207 -11.80 -9.71 2.31
CA LEU A 207 -11.45 -10.41 1.07
C LEU A 207 -10.34 -11.44 1.24
N ILE A 208 -9.45 -11.25 2.21
CA ILE A 208 -8.41 -12.24 2.53
C ILE A 208 -8.98 -13.62 2.89
N PHE A 209 -10.19 -13.68 3.44
CA PHE A 209 -10.88 -14.93 3.81
C PHE A 209 -11.81 -15.45 2.72
N ALA A 210 -12.05 -14.68 1.66
CA ALA A 210 -13.00 -15.01 0.59
C ALA A 210 -12.37 -15.78 -0.58
N ASN A 211 -11.11 -16.24 -0.46
CA ASN A 211 -10.34 -16.84 -1.56
C ASN A 211 -10.35 -15.98 -2.84
N ALA A 212 -10.38 -14.66 -2.65
CA ALA A 212 -10.52 -13.69 -3.74
C ALA A 212 -9.18 -13.43 -4.45
N VAL A 213 -9.29 -13.00 -5.70
CA VAL A 213 -8.22 -12.40 -6.46
C VAL A 213 -8.42 -10.89 -6.45
N VAL A 214 -7.45 -10.15 -5.91
CA VAL A 214 -7.44 -8.68 -5.88
C VAL A 214 -6.26 -8.21 -6.71
N TYR A 215 -6.54 -7.69 -7.90
CA TYR A 215 -5.53 -7.15 -8.80
C TYR A 215 -5.48 -5.64 -8.63
N ILE A 216 -4.32 -5.08 -8.32
CA ILE A 216 -4.15 -3.66 -7.99
C ILE A 216 -3.08 -3.09 -8.91
N VAL A 217 -3.44 -2.04 -9.65
CA VAL A 217 -2.55 -1.34 -10.57
C VAL A 217 -2.30 0.08 -10.08
N LEU A 218 -1.03 0.38 -9.82
CA LEU A 218 -0.56 1.67 -9.32
C LEU A 218 0.57 2.20 -10.22
N PRO A 219 0.27 2.79 -11.40
CA PRO A 219 1.29 3.20 -12.35
C PRO A 219 2.05 4.42 -11.81
N LYS A 220 3.14 4.17 -11.06
CA LYS A 220 3.88 5.22 -10.34
C LYS A 220 4.42 6.31 -11.27
N LEU A 221 4.82 5.95 -12.49
CA LEU A 221 5.31 6.91 -13.49
C LEU A 221 4.23 7.88 -13.98
N LEU A 222 2.96 7.46 -13.98
CA LEU A 222 1.85 8.31 -14.43
C LEU A 222 1.23 9.12 -13.28
N PHE A 223 1.16 8.54 -12.09
CA PHE A 223 0.39 9.09 -10.96
C PHE A 223 1.24 9.58 -9.79
N GLY A 224 2.57 9.47 -9.89
CA GLY A 224 3.54 10.04 -8.96
C GLY A 224 3.19 9.82 -7.50
N GLU A 225 2.90 10.91 -6.79
CA GLU A 225 2.60 10.91 -5.36
C GLU A 225 1.32 10.13 -5.00
N VAL A 226 0.28 10.16 -5.84
CA VAL A 226 -0.98 9.47 -5.51
C VAL A 226 -0.77 7.96 -5.50
N ALA A 227 -0.06 7.41 -6.48
CA ALA A 227 0.31 6.00 -6.50
C ALA A 227 1.15 5.63 -5.26
N LYS A 228 2.10 6.49 -4.87
CA LYS A 228 2.92 6.30 -3.67
C LYS A 228 2.07 6.27 -2.40
N SER A 229 1.21 7.26 -2.20
CA SER A 229 0.34 7.35 -1.04
C SER A 229 -0.67 6.21 -0.96
N LEU A 230 -1.28 5.82 -2.09
CA LEU A 230 -2.20 4.69 -2.13
C LEU A 230 -1.50 3.36 -1.85
N GLY A 231 -0.30 3.16 -2.43
CA GLY A 231 0.52 1.99 -2.15
C GLY A 231 0.90 1.87 -0.68
N LYS A 232 1.27 2.99 -0.04
CA LYS A 232 1.50 3.07 1.41
C LYS A 232 0.26 2.68 2.21
N MET A 233 -0.91 3.23 1.89
CA MET A 233 -2.16 2.87 2.59
C MET A 233 -2.51 1.38 2.46
N ILE A 234 -2.33 0.79 1.27
CA ILE A 234 -2.52 -0.65 1.06
C ILE A 234 -1.51 -1.46 1.89
N ALA A 235 -0.24 -1.03 1.93
CA ALA A 235 0.77 -1.68 2.76
C ALA A 235 0.41 -1.61 4.26
N SER A 236 -0.08 -0.46 4.75
CA SER A 236 -0.54 -0.32 6.13
C SER A 236 -1.74 -1.24 6.42
N ASP A 237 -2.69 -1.36 5.49
CA ASP A 237 -3.82 -2.29 5.63
C ASP A 237 -3.36 -3.74 5.76
N LEU A 238 -2.44 -4.16 4.89
CA LEU A 238 -1.87 -5.50 4.95
C LEU A 238 -1.10 -5.74 6.27
N GLN A 239 -0.39 -4.72 6.78
CA GLN A 239 0.30 -4.81 8.08
C GLN A 239 -0.70 -4.95 9.23
N TYR A 240 -1.76 -4.13 9.24
CA TYR A 240 -2.82 -4.21 10.23
C TYR A 240 -3.46 -5.59 10.25
N ILE A 241 -3.84 -6.10 9.07
CA ILE A 241 -4.36 -7.45 8.88
C ILE A 241 -3.38 -8.50 9.40
N THR A 242 -2.09 -8.36 9.07
CA THR A 242 -1.04 -9.29 9.53
C THR A 242 -0.97 -9.32 11.06
N GLY A 243 -0.97 -8.16 11.70
CA GLY A 243 -0.93 -8.03 13.17
C GLY A 243 -2.18 -8.62 13.82
N TYR A 244 -3.35 -8.32 13.26
CA TYR A 244 -4.64 -8.86 13.73
C TYR A 244 -4.69 -10.39 13.66
N LEU A 245 -4.30 -10.98 12.53
CA LEU A 245 -4.22 -12.42 12.34
C LEU A 245 -3.25 -13.08 13.32
N ALA A 246 -2.07 -12.46 13.53
CA ALA A 246 -1.07 -12.95 14.47
C ALA A 246 -1.61 -12.99 15.91
N THR A 247 -2.28 -11.92 16.37
CA THR A 247 -2.89 -11.86 17.72
C THR A 247 -3.96 -12.93 17.91
N ARG A 248 -4.71 -13.28 16.85
CA ARG A 248 -5.75 -14.31 16.88
C ARG A 248 -5.22 -15.74 16.63
N MET A 249 -3.93 -15.90 16.41
CA MET A 249 -3.30 -17.17 16.00
C MET A 249 -3.98 -17.80 14.76
N GLN A 250 -4.56 -16.97 13.90
CA GLN A 250 -5.19 -17.39 12.66
C GLN A 250 -4.20 -17.31 11.50
N LYS A 251 -4.35 -18.22 10.54
CA LYS A 251 -3.53 -18.26 9.33
C LYS A 251 -4.40 -18.17 8.10
N THR A 252 -3.93 -17.39 7.13
CA THR A 252 -4.55 -17.28 5.82
C THR A 252 -3.73 -18.02 4.76
N LYS A 253 -4.30 -18.15 3.56
CA LYS A 253 -3.61 -18.67 2.38
C LYS A 253 -3.48 -17.54 1.35
N ILE A 254 -2.72 -16.50 1.70
CA ILE A 254 -2.54 -15.33 0.84
C ILE A 254 -1.19 -15.44 0.12
N ILE A 255 -1.21 -15.21 -1.19
CA ILE A 255 -0.05 -14.82 -1.97
C ILE A 255 -0.13 -13.30 -2.20
N LEU A 256 0.85 -12.56 -1.68
CA LEU A 256 1.08 -11.17 -2.04
C LEU A 256 2.15 -11.14 -3.14
N SER A 257 1.73 -10.93 -4.38
CA SER A 257 2.62 -10.87 -5.54
C SER A 257 2.85 -9.41 -5.90
N ILE A 258 4.11 -8.98 -5.87
CA ILE A 258 4.51 -7.59 -6.13
C ILE A 258 5.46 -7.60 -7.32
N ASP A 259 5.02 -7.03 -8.44
CA ASP A 259 5.88 -6.74 -9.59
C ASP A 259 6.45 -5.33 -9.48
N GLU A 260 7.70 -5.15 -9.90
CA GLU A 260 8.48 -3.91 -9.71
C GLU A 260 8.47 -3.43 -8.25
N PHE A 261 8.87 -4.32 -7.33
CA PHE A 261 8.92 -4.08 -5.89
C PHE A 261 9.69 -2.83 -5.50
N GLU A 262 10.72 -2.44 -6.25
CA GLU A 262 11.47 -1.18 -6.09
C GLU A 262 10.55 0.06 -6.10
N ASN A 263 9.43 0.00 -6.83
CA ASN A 263 8.44 1.06 -6.89
C ASN A 263 7.45 1.03 -5.72
N PHE A 264 7.42 -0.08 -4.96
CA PHE A 264 6.56 -0.33 -3.81
C PHE A 264 7.32 -0.38 -2.47
N VAL A 265 8.61 -0.02 -2.47
CA VAL A 265 9.38 0.08 -1.22
C VAL A 265 8.93 1.32 -0.46
N PHE A 266 8.34 1.09 0.71
CA PHE A 266 7.97 2.12 1.67
C PHE A 266 8.32 1.65 3.08
N GLU A 267 8.49 2.61 3.99
CA GLU A 267 8.55 2.33 5.43
C GLU A 267 7.38 1.42 5.86
N GLY A 268 7.65 0.46 6.75
CA GLY A 268 6.66 -0.54 7.20
C GLY A 268 6.53 -1.79 6.32
N ILE A 269 6.86 -1.76 5.01
CA ILE A 269 6.80 -2.97 4.16
C ILE A 269 7.64 -4.13 4.73
N GLN A 270 8.70 -3.76 5.45
CA GLN A 270 9.62 -4.64 6.16
C GLN A 270 8.89 -5.61 7.09
N ASP A 271 7.86 -5.14 7.81
CA ASP A 271 7.09 -5.97 8.72
C ASP A 271 6.30 -7.06 8.00
N LEU A 272 5.86 -6.83 6.77
CA LEU A 272 5.23 -7.88 5.95
C LEU A 272 6.22 -8.99 5.60
N PHE A 273 7.46 -8.65 5.29
CA PHE A 273 8.50 -9.66 5.06
C PHE A 273 8.88 -10.41 6.34
N ASN A 274 9.04 -9.68 7.46
CA ASN A 274 9.47 -10.24 8.74
C ASN A 274 8.38 -11.12 9.39
N LYS A 275 7.14 -10.64 9.42
CA LYS A 275 6.04 -11.20 10.23
C LYS A 275 4.92 -11.80 9.39
N GLY A 276 4.78 -11.44 8.11
CA GLY A 276 3.67 -11.92 7.26
C GLY A 276 3.54 -13.44 7.20
N ARG A 277 4.68 -14.16 7.24
CA ARG A 277 4.69 -15.63 7.21
C ARG A 277 3.95 -16.27 8.38
N SER A 278 4.04 -15.71 9.60
CA SER A 278 3.36 -16.29 10.77
C SER A 278 1.83 -16.19 10.65
N ALA A 279 1.34 -15.13 10.00
CA ALA A 279 -0.06 -14.89 9.66
C ALA A 279 -0.54 -15.63 8.40
N GLY A 280 0.35 -16.33 7.67
CA GLY A 280 0.00 -17.05 6.44
C GLY A 280 0.06 -16.22 5.16
N ILE A 281 0.60 -14.99 5.22
CA ILE A 281 0.87 -14.15 4.04
C ILE A 281 2.24 -14.55 3.45
N ARG A 282 2.24 -14.95 2.18
CA ARG A 282 3.44 -15.32 1.45
C ARG A 282 3.75 -14.22 0.44
N VAL A 283 4.82 -13.47 0.69
CA VAL A 283 5.26 -12.39 -0.19
C VAL A 283 6.11 -12.95 -1.33
N ILE A 284 5.79 -12.60 -2.57
CA ILE A 284 6.60 -12.78 -3.77
C ILE A 284 6.90 -11.37 -4.28
N ALA A 285 8.16 -10.97 -4.26
CA ALA A 285 8.58 -9.65 -4.71
C ALA A 285 9.59 -9.79 -5.84
N SER A 286 9.30 -9.21 -7.00
CA SER A 286 10.25 -9.08 -8.10
C SER A 286 10.82 -7.66 -8.15
N HIS A 287 12.07 -7.50 -8.54
CA HIS A 287 12.61 -6.20 -8.95
C HIS A 287 13.69 -6.37 -10.00
N GLN A 288 14.03 -5.29 -10.69
CA GLN A 288 14.98 -5.35 -11.81
C GLN A 288 16.42 -5.51 -11.35
N SER A 289 16.88 -4.56 -10.53
CA SER A 289 18.21 -4.54 -9.95
C SER A 289 18.17 -4.05 -8.50
N LEU A 290 19.18 -4.42 -7.71
CA LEU A 290 19.39 -3.83 -6.39
C LEU A 290 19.71 -2.33 -6.47
N SER A 291 20.21 -1.85 -7.61
CA SER A 291 20.48 -0.42 -7.86
C SER A 291 19.21 0.42 -7.91
N ASP A 292 18.06 -0.18 -8.23
CA ASP A 292 16.82 0.56 -8.48
C ASP A 292 16.04 0.83 -7.20
N ILE A 293 16.40 0.14 -6.11
CA ILE A 293 15.90 0.47 -4.77
C ILE A 293 16.50 1.81 -4.34
N ALA A 294 15.65 2.72 -3.88
CA ALA A 294 16.05 4.05 -3.42
C ALA A 294 17.25 3.98 -2.46
N HIS A 295 18.23 4.85 -2.66
CA HIS A 295 19.52 4.78 -1.95
C HIS A 295 19.37 4.71 -0.43
N GLU A 296 18.46 5.49 0.15
CA GLU A 296 18.18 5.54 1.59
C GLU A 296 17.64 4.20 2.14
N GLU A 297 16.89 3.46 1.33
CA GLU A 297 16.25 2.20 1.72
C GLU A 297 17.06 0.97 1.28
N LYS A 298 18.02 1.14 0.38
CA LYS A 298 18.75 0.05 -0.31
C LYS A 298 19.39 -0.95 0.65
N GLU A 299 20.20 -0.48 1.61
CA GLU A 299 20.91 -1.40 2.52
C GLU A 299 19.97 -2.09 3.51
N THR A 300 19.00 -1.35 4.05
CA THR A 300 17.96 -1.93 4.91
C THR A 300 17.14 -2.97 4.17
N MET A 301 16.72 -2.66 2.94
CA MET A 301 15.92 -3.55 2.12
C MET A 301 16.70 -4.78 1.65
N LYS A 302 17.96 -4.63 1.25
CA LYS A 302 18.86 -5.76 0.95
C LYS A 302 18.90 -6.74 2.12
N ARG A 303 19.13 -6.25 3.35
CA ARG A 303 19.16 -7.08 4.56
C ARG A 303 17.84 -7.80 4.81
N ILE A 304 16.72 -7.08 4.69
CA ILE A 304 15.38 -7.66 4.91
C ILE A 304 15.09 -8.75 3.88
N ILE A 305 15.35 -8.47 2.61
CA ILE A 305 15.14 -9.43 1.53
C ILE A 305 16.03 -10.66 1.75
N GLN A 306 17.31 -10.49 2.08
CA GLN A 306 18.20 -11.62 2.38
C GLN A 306 17.71 -12.46 3.57
N ALA A 307 17.38 -11.82 4.69
CA ALA A 307 17.03 -12.52 5.92
C ALA A 307 15.64 -13.18 5.85
N ASN A 308 14.69 -12.56 5.16
CA ASN A 308 13.27 -12.96 5.25
C ASN A 308 12.72 -13.63 3.99
N THR A 309 13.48 -13.64 2.88
CA THR A 309 13.09 -14.40 1.68
C THR A 309 13.95 -15.64 1.52
N ARG A 310 13.41 -16.78 1.93
CA ARG A 310 14.10 -18.09 1.85
C ARG A 310 14.31 -18.57 0.42
N ILE A 311 13.36 -18.29 -0.47
CA ILE A 311 13.45 -18.67 -1.89
C ILE A 311 13.92 -17.44 -2.66
N LYS A 312 15.03 -17.60 -3.37
CA LYS A 312 15.60 -16.62 -4.29
C LYS A 312 15.57 -17.17 -5.72
N VAL A 313 15.10 -16.37 -6.65
CA VAL A 313 15.08 -16.69 -8.09
C VAL A 313 15.86 -15.60 -8.80
N PHE A 314 16.90 -15.98 -9.52
CA PHE A 314 17.75 -15.07 -10.27
C PHE A 314 17.62 -15.38 -11.75
N LEU A 315 17.04 -14.44 -12.48
CA LEU A 315 17.03 -14.41 -13.93
C LEU A 315 18.24 -13.60 -14.42
N SER A 316 18.44 -13.54 -15.74
CA SER A 316 19.55 -12.82 -16.36
C SER A 316 19.69 -11.40 -15.78
N GLN A 317 20.90 -11.07 -15.30
CA GLN A 317 21.25 -9.76 -14.75
C GLN A 317 22.04 -8.94 -15.77
N ALA A 318 21.88 -7.62 -15.72
CA ALA A 318 22.63 -6.69 -16.54
C ALA A 318 23.69 -5.92 -15.74
N ASP A 319 23.47 -5.70 -14.43
CA ASP A 319 24.38 -4.94 -13.57
C ASP A 319 25.29 -5.85 -12.73
N THR A 320 26.54 -5.41 -12.54
CA THR A 320 27.57 -6.16 -11.82
C THR A 320 27.28 -6.28 -10.33
N GLU A 321 26.70 -5.26 -9.70
CA GLU A 321 26.40 -5.26 -8.26
C GLU A 321 25.42 -6.39 -7.90
N SER A 322 24.32 -6.51 -8.65
CA SER A 322 23.33 -7.58 -8.47
C SER A 322 23.93 -8.97 -8.75
N ALA A 323 24.80 -9.09 -9.76
CA ALA A 323 25.48 -10.35 -10.09
C ALA A 323 26.48 -10.79 -9.00
N GLU A 324 27.28 -9.86 -8.46
CA GLU A 324 28.21 -10.13 -7.37
C GLU A 324 27.47 -10.49 -6.08
N TRP A 325 26.41 -9.74 -5.76
CA TRP A 325 25.54 -10.03 -4.64
C TRP A 325 24.94 -11.44 -4.74
N PHE A 326 24.44 -11.81 -5.92
CA PHE A 326 23.95 -13.16 -6.18
C PHE A 326 25.03 -14.23 -5.99
N SER A 327 26.20 -14.03 -6.59
CA SER A 327 27.35 -14.94 -6.46
C SER A 327 27.72 -15.17 -4.99
N SER A 328 27.69 -14.10 -4.17
CA SER A 328 27.95 -14.20 -2.73
C SER A 328 26.90 -15.01 -1.98
N LEU A 329 25.62 -14.95 -2.38
CA LEU A 329 24.52 -15.66 -1.73
C LEU A 329 24.47 -17.16 -2.04
N VAL A 330 24.82 -17.55 -3.28
CA VAL A 330 24.89 -18.98 -3.67
C VAL A 330 26.11 -19.65 -3.04
N GLY A 331 27.16 -18.87 -2.78
CA GLY A 331 28.39 -19.35 -2.20
C GLY A 331 29.31 -20.01 -3.23
N LYS A 332 30.43 -20.53 -2.72
CA LYS A 332 31.46 -21.20 -3.53
C LYS A 332 31.60 -22.63 -3.03
N ARG A 333 31.96 -23.54 -3.93
CA ARG A 333 32.42 -24.88 -3.58
C ARG A 333 33.87 -25.02 -3.99
N GLU A 334 34.67 -25.65 -3.14
CA GLU A 334 36.01 -26.06 -3.54
C GLU A 334 35.93 -27.10 -4.65
N VAL A 335 36.81 -26.97 -5.63
CA VAL A 335 36.93 -27.92 -6.73
C VAL A 335 38.39 -28.35 -6.80
N LYS A 336 38.66 -29.66 -6.73
CA LYS A 336 40.01 -30.18 -6.97
C LYS A 336 40.32 -30.01 -8.45
N ALA A 337 41.26 -29.12 -8.76
CA ALA A 337 41.85 -29.05 -10.10
C ALA A 337 42.84 -30.23 -10.23
N SER A 338 42.48 -31.24 -11.01
CA SER A 338 43.45 -32.23 -11.48
C SER A 338 44.34 -31.52 -12.49
N ILE A 339 45.49 -31.02 -12.03
CA ILE A 339 46.55 -30.55 -12.91
C ILE A 339 47.21 -31.82 -13.46
N ASN A 340 46.79 -32.25 -14.65
CA ASN A 340 47.55 -33.23 -15.41
C ASN A 340 48.83 -32.52 -15.85
N LEU A 341 49.93 -32.76 -15.14
CA LEU A 341 51.28 -32.38 -15.53
C LEU A 341 51.78 -33.23 -16.69
#